data_AF-A0A350EPQ1-F1
#
_entry.id   AF-A0A350EPQ1-F1
#
_cell.length_a   1.000
_cell.length_b   1.000
_cell.length_c   1.000
_cell.angle_alpha   90.00
_cell.angle_beta   90.00
_cell.angle_gamma   90.00
#
_symmetry.space_group_name_H-M   'P 1'
#
loop_
_entity.id
_entity.type
_entity.pdbx_description
1 polymer ?
#
loop_
_entity_poly.entity_id
_entity_poly.type
_entity_poly.pdbx_seq_one_letter_code
_entity_poly.pdbx_strand_id
1 'polypeptide(L)' 'MTQEQALEIFRQSGALLEGHFILRSGLHSRQFFQCAIALQQMPAVE' A
#
# COMPACT_ATOMS: atom_id res chain seq x y z
N MET A 1 14.08 -9.15 3.16
CA MET A 1 12.70 -8.72 3.47
C MET A 1 11.76 -9.85 3.10
N THR A 2 10.96 -10.36 4.04
CA THR A 2 9.93 -11.37 3.77
C THR A 2 8.63 -10.70 3.31
N GLN A 3 7.69 -11.49 2.76
CA GLN A 3 6.39 -10.97 2.33
C GLN A 3 5.60 -10.39 3.51
N GLU A 4 5.54 -11.07 4.65
CA GLU A 4 4.93 -10.55 5.88
C GLU A 4 5.56 -9.22 6.30
N GLN A 5 6.90 -9.11 6.27
CA GLN A 5 7.58 -7.87 6.64
C GLN A 5 7.20 -6.71 5.71
N ALA A 6 7.09 -6.96 4.41
CA ALA A 6 6.66 -5.94 3.45
C ALA A 6 5.23 -5.47 3.74
N LEU A 7 4.30 -6.40 3.95
CA LEU A 7 2.91 -6.08 4.27
C LEU A 7 2.79 -5.28 5.57
N GLU A 8 3.60 -5.62 6.58
CA GLU A 8 3.63 -4.91 7.86
C GLU A 8 4.06 -3.45 7.67
N ILE A 9 5.08 -3.19 6.84
CA ILE A 9 5.50 -1.83 6.49
C ILE A 9 4.37 -1.04 5.82
N PHE A 10 3.63 -1.66 4.90
CA PHE A 10 2.50 -1.00 4.24
C PHE A 10 1.32 -0.74 5.19
N ARG A 11 1.07 -1.61 6.17
CA ARG A 11 0.06 -1.36 7.21
C ARG A 11 0.49 -0.22 8.12
N GLN A 12 1.72 -0.24 8.62
CA GLN A 12 2.25 0.75 9.55
C GLN A 12 2.35 2.15 8.91
N SER A 13 2.68 2.22 7.62
CA SER A 13 2.67 3.49 6.86
C SER A 13 1.28 4.00 6.52
N GLY A 14 0.21 3.23 6.76
CA GLY A 14 -1.15 3.55 6.31
C GLY A 14 -1.33 3.46 4.79
N ALA A 15 -0.35 2.92 4.08
CA ALA A 15 -0.39 2.73 2.63
C ALA A 15 -1.29 1.56 2.22
N LEU A 16 -1.52 0.57 3.10
CA LEU A 16 -2.50 -0.49 2.89
C LEU A 16 -3.84 -0.12 3.52
N LEU A 17 -4.84 0.16 2.68
CA LEU A 17 -6.22 0.38 3.10
C LEU A 17 -7.03 -0.90 3.09
N GLU A 18 -7.94 -1.05 4.05
CA GLU A 18 -8.94 -2.12 4.10
C GLU A 18 -10.35 -1.54 3.96
N GLY A 19 -11.19 -2.16 3.14
CA GLY A 19 -12.52 -1.65 2.80
C GLY A 19 -13.14 -2.38 1.61
N HIS A 20 -13.93 -1.68 0.80
CA HIS A 20 -14.45 -2.20 -0.47
C HIS A 20 -14.10 -1.22 -1.58
N PHE A 21 -13.14 -1.59 -2.41
CA PHE A 21 -12.62 -0.77 -3.50
C PHE A 21 -12.96 -1.37 -4.86
N ILE A 22 -13.27 -0.50 -5.82
CA ILE A 22 -13.31 -0.85 -7.24
C ILE A 22 -12.00 -0.39 -7.85
N LEU A 23 -11.21 -1.33 -8.37
CA LEU A 23 -9.92 -1.06 -8.98
C LEU A 23 -10.10 -0.45 -10.37
N ARG A 24 -9.03 0.13 -10.93
CA ARG A 24 -9.02 0.67 -12.29
C ARG A 24 -9.37 -0.37 -13.37
N SER A 25 -9.19 -1.66 -13.07
CA SER A 25 -9.61 -2.78 -13.92
C SER A 25 -11.11 -3.09 -13.86
N GLY A 26 -11.87 -2.42 -12.97
CA GLY A 26 -13.26 -2.73 -12.67
C GLY A 26 -13.44 -3.88 -11.67
N LEU A 27 -12.36 -4.55 -11.26
CA LEU A 27 -12.43 -5.62 -10.26
C LEU A 27 -12.64 -5.06 -8.86
N HIS A 28 -13.35 -5.83 -8.03
CA HIS A 28 -13.56 -5.50 -6.62
C HIS A 28 -12.42 -6.06 -5.78
N SER A 29 -11.95 -5.27 -4.82
CA SER A 29 -10.92 -5.67 -3.87
C SER A 29 -11.29 -5.22 -2.47
N ARG A 30 -10.93 -6.03 -1.47
CA ARG A 30 -11.04 -5.64 -0.05
C ARG A 30 -9.88 -4.77 0.43
N GLN A 31 -8.86 -4.64 -0.40
CA GLN A 31 -7.61 -3.97 -0.08
C GLN A 31 -7.20 -3.02 -1.21
N PHE A 32 -6.61 -1.89 -0.85
CA PHE A 32 -6.06 -0.94 -1.82
C PHE A 32 -4.72 -0.38 -1.33
N PHE A 33 -3.72 -0.38 -2.21
CA PHE A 33 -2.38 0.14 -1.91
C PHE A 33 -2.20 1.56 -2.42
N GLN A 34 -1.92 2.48 -1.50
CA GLN A 34 -1.50 3.85 -1.77
C GLN A 34 0.02 3.96 -1.69
N CYS A 35 0.72 3.49 -2.73
CA CYS A 35 2.19 3.52 -2.75
C CYS A 35 2.78 4.92 -2.56
N ALA A 36 2.06 5.97 -2.99
CA ALA A 36 2.49 7.35 -2.75
C ALA A 36 2.71 7.64 -1.25
N ILE A 37 1.85 7.12 -0.36
CA ILE A 37 1.99 7.28 1.09
C ILE A 37 3.24 6.54 1.60
N ALA A 38 3.47 5.30 1.12
CA ALA A 38 4.65 4.54 1.49
C ALA A 38 5.97 5.23 1.10
N LEU A 39 5.96 6.03 0.03
CA LEU A 39 7.14 6.70 -0.51
C LEU A 39 7.37 8.11 0.06
N GLN A 40 6.42 8.70 0.79
CA GLN A 40 6.53 10.08 1.33
C GLN A 40 7.72 10.29 2.27
N GLN A 41 8.22 9.22 2.90
CA GLN A 41 9.32 9.25 3.86
C GLN A 41 10.61 8.62 3.29
N MET A 42 10.64 8.21 2.01
CA MET A 42 11.89 7.74 1.43
C MET A 42 12.83 8.93 1.25
N PRO A 43 14.06 8.88 1.81
CA PRO A 43 15.07 9.88 1.49
C PRO A 43 15.23 9.91 -0.03
N ALA A 44 15.29 11.11 -0.59
CA ALA A 44 15.30 11.35 -2.02
C ALA A 44 16.17 10.31 -2.74
N VAL A 45 15.54 9.53 -3.62
CA VAL A 45 16.25 8.68 -4.54
C VAL A 45 16.80 9.62 -5.61
N GLU A 46 18.06 10.05 -5.44
CA GLU A 46 18.85 10.66 -6.51
C GLU A 46 19.17 9.62 -7.60
#